data_AF-A0A2V6NFI6-F1
#
_entry.id   AF-A0A2V6NFI6-F1
#
_cell.length_a   1.000
_cell.length_b   1.000
_cell.length_c   1.000
_cell.angle_alpha   90.00
_cell.angle_beta   90.00
_cell.angle_gamma   90.00
#
_symmetry.space_group_name_H-M   'P 1'
#
loop_
_entity.id
_entity.type
_entity.pdbx_description
1 polymer ?
#
loop_
_entity_poly.entity_id
_entity_poly.type
_entity_poly.pdbx_seq_one_letter_code
_entity_poly.pdbx_strand_id
1 'polypeptide(L)'
;MGLTSWAEFAVFRGFKPDEWIFGTEFGLLTKEPYLLSVGFVNWSPHLDVDPQPYIEAGYYTEHHKFIVGAIHAGYKNEAILGYAYDFNKTWRVQIDWISGAENSSTIGFTCNITRDFQMNPALYINNGPGHDLFGYVVFSYTFHLWNKTGGKKLEKSEK
;
A
#
# COMPACT_ATOMS: atom_id res chain seq x y z
N MET A 1 -20.34 -9.76 -5.71
CA MET A 1 -19.26 -9.40 -4.78
C MET A 1 -18.20 -10.47 -4.93
N GLY A 2 -17.14 -10.19 -5.70
CA GLY A 2 -16.08 -11.16 -5.94
C GLY A 2 -15.19 -11.24 -4.71
N LEU A 3 -14.86 -12.45 -4.28
CA LEU A 3 -13.79 -12.69 -3.31
C LEU A 3 -12.53 -11.93 -3.75
N THR A 4 -11.81 -11.37 -2.78
CA THR A 4 -10.63 -10.51 -2.97
C THR A 4 -9.69 -11.12 -4.01
N SER A 5 -9.52 -10.46 -5.16
CA SER A 5 -8.73 -11.00 -6.29
C SER A 5 -7.23 -10.94 -6.02
N TRP A 6 -6.83 -10.05 -5.10
CA TRP A 6 -5.47 -9.88 -4.63
C TRP A 6 -5.42 -9.52 -3.14
N ALA A 7 -4.28 -9.84 -2.52
CA ALA A 7 -3.89 -9.39 -1.20
C ALA A 7 -2.44 -8.92 -1.28
N GLU A 8 -2.05 -7.94 -0.49
CA GLU A 8 -0.67 -7.48 -0.42
C GLU A 8 -0.15 -7.50 1.01
N PHE A 9 1.13 -7.82 1.10
CA PHE A 9 1.90 -7.73 2.33
C PHE A 9 3.08 -6.80 2.12
N ALA A 10 3.21 -5.81 2.99
CA ALA A 10 4.24 -4.79 2.95
C ALA A 10 5.09 -4.84 4.23
N VAL A 11 6.41 -4.76 4.06
CA VAL A 11 7.37 -4.61 5.16
C VAL A 11 8.05 -3.27 5.02
N PHE A 12 7.89 -2.43 6.03
CA PHE A 12 8.47 -1.12 6.17
C PHE A 12 9.71 -1.24 7.05
N ARG A 13 10.84 -0.78 6.53
CA ARG A 13 12.10 -0.74 7.26
C ARG A 13 12.59 0.69 7.40
N GLY A 14 12.54 1.21 8.61
CA GLY A 14 13.10 2.52 8.95
C GLY A 14 14.63 2.50 8.89
N PHE A 15 15.26 3.56 8.39
CA PHE A 15 16.71 3.69 8.44
C PHE A 15 17.20 4.15 9.82
N LYS A 16 16.48 5.11 10.42
CA LYS A 16 16.68 5.62 11.78
C LYS A 16 15.34 6.19 12.27
N PRO A 17 14.76 5.69 13.36
CA PRO A 17 15.10 4.45 14.08
C PRO A 17 14.98 3.18 13.19
N ASP A 18 15.69 2.10 13.53
CA ASP A 18 15.60 0.80 12.82
C ASP A 18 14.31 0.09 13.23
N GLU A 19 13.20 0.55 12.66
CA GLU A 19 11.87 0.05 12.94
C GLU A 19 11.40 -0.91 11.85
N TRP A 20 10.69 -1.94 12.31
CA TRP A 20 10.08 -2.96 11.46
C TRP A 20 8.59 -2.84 11.60
N ILE A 21 7.97 -2.24 10.58
CA ILE A 21 6.54 -2.00 10.54
C ILE A 21 5.94 -2.87 9.43
N PHE A 22 4.75 -3.40 9.68
CA PHE A 22 4.04 -4.27 8.75
C PHE A 22 2.79 -3.60 8.22
N GLY A 23 2.45 -3.92 6.98
CA GLY A 23 1.23 -3.53 6.29
C GLY A 23 0.60 -4.74 5.59
N THR A 24 -0.72 -4.81 5.61
CA THR A 24 -1.49 -5.80 4.88
C THR A 24 -2.66 -5.12 4.20
N GLU A 25 -2.89 -5.43 2.93
CA GLU A 25 -3.99 -4.88 2.15
C GLU A 25 -4.79 -5.99 1.47
N PHE A 26 -6.10 -5.80 1.39
CA PHE A 26 -7.03 -6.66 0.69
C PHE A 26 -7.92 -5.83 -0.24
N GLY A 27 -7.86 -6.13 -1.54
CA GLY A 27 -8.72 -5.46 -2.52
C GLY A 27 -10.15 -5.99 -2.49
N LEU A 28 -11.11 -5.16 -2.10
CA LEU A 28 -12.55 -5.45 -2.13
C LEU A 28 -13.16 -5.21 -3.52
N LEU A 29 -12.74 -4.13 -4.18
CA LEU A 29 -13.15 -3.80 -5.55
C LEU A 29 -11.91 -3.37 -6.34
N THR A 30 -11.65 -4.04 -7.45
CA THR A 30 -10.60 -3.66 -8.39
C THR A 30 -11.17 -3.61 -9.79
N LYS A 31 -11.95 -2.57 -10.07
CA LYS A 31 -12.56 -2.39 -11.39
C LYS A 31 -12.26 -0.98 -11.86
N GLU A 32 -11.34 -0.87 -12.81
CA GLU A 32 -10.94 0.41 -13.39
C GLU A 32 -12.15 1.30 -13.72
N PRO A 33 -12.12 2.58 -13.33
CA PRO A 33 -11.02 3.28 -12.63
C PRO A 33 -11.06 3.16 -11.10
N TYR A 34 -12.00 2.41 -10.53
CA TYR A 34 -12.24 2.38 -9.09
C TYR A 34 -11.51 1.24 -8.38
N LEU A 35 -10.88 1.59 -7.27
CA LEU A 35 -10.32 0.67 -6.30
C LEU A 35 -11.00 0.88 -4.95
N LEU A 36 -11.29 -0.19 -4.23
CA LEU A 36 -11.69 -0.17 -2.82
C LEU A 36 -10.89 -1.26 -2.13
N SER A 37 -10.15 -0.91 -1.10
CA SER A 37 -9.37 -1.85 -0.31
C SER A 37 -9.54 -1.59 1.19
N VAL A 38 -9.25 -2.63 1.95
CA VAL A 38 -9.20 -2.60 3.41
C VAL A 38 -7.94 -3.29 3.85
N GLY A 39 -7.42 -2.91 5.01
CA GLY A 39 -6.19 -3.51 5.47
C GLY A 39 -5.82 -3.10 6.89
N PHE A 40 -4.62 -3.48 7.27
CA PHE A 40 -4.00 -3.11 8.54
C PHE A 40 -2.58 -2.61 8.28
N VAL A 41 -2.25 -1.42 8.76
CA VAL A 41 -0.91 -0.81 8.63
C VAL A 41 -0.36 -0.42 9.99
N ASN A 42 0.89 0.06 10.00
CA ASN A 42 1.54 0.68 11.16
C ASN A 42 1.61 -0.20 12.41
N TRP A 43 1.77 -1.51 12.25
CA TRP A 43 1.92 -2.43 13.37
C TRP A 43 3.26 -3.14 13.39
N SER A 44 3.68 -3.51 14.59
CA SER A 44 4.94 -4.20 14.81
C SER A 44 4.83 -5.09 16.05
N PRO A 45 4.93 -6.42 15.89
CA PRO A 45 4.99 -7.34 17.03
C PRO A 45 6.23 -7.11 17.91
N HIS A 46 7.27 -6.49 17.35
CA HIS A 46 8.51 -6.23 18.09
C HIS A 46 8.42 -4.97 18.96
N LEU A 47 7.66 -3.97 18.52
CA LEU A 47 7.46 -2.70 19.23
C LEU A 47 6.15 -2.66 20.03
N ASP A 48 5.43 -3.79 20.09
CA ASP A 48 4.12 -3.92 20.76
C ASP A 48 3.09 -2.88 20.28
N VAL A 49 3.09 -2.61 18.96
CA VAL A 49 2.17 -1.67 18.32
C VAL A 49 1.06 -2.45 17.62
N ASP A 50 -0.18 -2.18 18.02
CA ASP A 50 -1.39 -2.82 17.48
C ASP A 50 -1.65 -2.47 16.00
N PRO A 51 -2.22 -3.40 15.22
CA PRO A 51 -2.68 -3.17 13.85
C PRO A 51 -3.70 -2.04 13.77
N GLN A 52 -3.43 -1.06 12.91
CA GLN A 52 -4.33 0.05 12.62
C GLN A 52 -5.16 -0.29 11.38
N PRO A 53 -6.46 -0.64 11.53
CA PRO A 53 -7.29 -0.96 10.40
C PRO A 53 -7.60 0.29 9.58
N TYR A 54 -7.61 0.14 8.26
CA TYR A 54 -8.00 1.20 7.33
C TYR A 54 -8.94 0.70 6.25
N ILE A 55 -9.64 1.66 5.64
CA ILE A 55 -10.40 1.50 4.40
C ILE A 55 -10.05 2.64 3.47
N GLU A 56 -9.79 2.33 2.21
CA GLU A 56 -9.48 3.34 1.21
C GLU A 56 -10.18 3.07 -0.11
N ALA A 57 -10.53 4.15 -0.79
CA ALA A 57 -11.07 4.14 -2.14
C ALA A 57 -10.10 4.89 -3.06
N GLY A 58 -9.75 4.25 -4.16
CA GLY A 58 -8.88 4.78 -5.20
C GLY A 58 -9.64 5.11 -6.48
N TYR A 59 -9.22 6.18 -7.16
CA TYR A 59 -9.55 6.48 -8.54
C TYR A 59 -8.27 6.47 -9.37
N TYR A 60 -8.04 5.37 -10.08
CA TYR A 60 -6.82 5.05 -10.79
C TYR A 60 -7.05 5.22 -12.29
N THR A 61 -6.38 6.21 -12.87
CA THR A 61 -6.26 6.40 -14.32
C THR A 61 -4.91 5.85 -14.81
N GLU A 62 -4.62 6.01 -16.11
CA GLU A 62 -3.38 5.51 -16.71
C GLU A 62 -2.12 6.04 -15.99
N HIS A 63 -2.11 7.33 -15.64
CA HIS A 63 -0.99 7.97 -14.96
C HIS A 63 -1.34 8.46 -13.56
N HIS A 64 -2.54 9.04 -13.36
CA HIS A 64 -2.91 9.66 -12.10
C HIS A 64 -3.73 8.71 -11.23
N LYS A 65 -3.35 8.59 -9.97
CA LYS A 65 -4.02 7.76 -8.99
C LYS A 65 -4.33 8.61 -7.78
N PHE A 66 -5.62 8.71 -7.46
CA PHE A 66 -6.09 9.43 -6.29
C PHE A 66 -6.59 8.40 -5.29
N ILE A 67 -6.24 8.58 -4.03
CA ILE A 67 -6.64 7.69 -2.93
C ILE A 67 -7.26 8.56 -1.84
N VAL A 68 -8.39 8.14 -1.31
CA VAL A 68 -9.03 8.74 -0.15
C VAL A 68 -9.51 7.62 0.76
N GLY A 69 -9.26 7.76 2.05
CA GLY A 69 -9.59 6.71 3.00
C GLY A 69 -9.76 7.22 4.41
N ALA A 70 -9.98 6.27 5.30
CA ALA A 70 -9.98 6.49 6.74
C ALA A 70 -9.19 5.36 7.41
N ILE A 71 -8.37 5.71 8.40
CA ILE A 71 -7.65 4.80 9.28
C ILE A 71 -8.13 4.97 10.71
N HIS A 72 -8.16 3.87 11.45
CA HIS A 72 -8.43 3.89 12.88
C HIS A 72 -7.14 3.67 13.66
N ALA A 73 -6.63 4.74 14.28
CA ALA A 73 -5.39 4.74 15.03
C ALA A 73 -5.64 5.26 16.45
N GLY A 74 -5.24 4.50 17.48
CA GLY A 74 -5.31 4.94 18.88
C GLY A 74 -6.69 5.43 19.33
N TYR A 75 -7.76 4.70 18.98
CA TYR A 75 -9.17 5.03 19.27
C TYR A 75 -9.73 6.26 18.54
N LYS A 76 -9.04 6.76 17.51
CA LYS A 76 -9.48 7.89 16.68
C LYS A 76 -9.58 7.49 15.22
N ASN A 77 -10.48 8.15 14.50
CA ASN A 77 -10.59 8.01 13.05
C ASN A 77 -9.86 9.18 12.39
N GLU A 78 -8.96 8.84 11.48
CA GLU A 78 -8.05 9.73 10.79
C GLU A 78 -8.27 9.57 9.29
N ALA A 79 -8.22 10.67 8.54
CA ALA A 79 -8.40 10.67 7.10
C ALA A 79 -7.08 10.36 6.39
N ILE A 80 -7.16 9.56 5.33
CA ILE A 80 -6.06 9.28 4.40
C ILE A 80 -6.34 10.02 3.10
N LEU A 81 -5.34 10.70 2.56
CA LEU A 81 -5.35 11.26 1.22
C LEU A 81 -4.05 10.89 0.52
N GLY A 82 -4.15 10.21 -0.61
CA GLY A 82 -3.01 9.80 -1.41
C GLY A 82 -3.11 10.31 -2.84
N TYR A 83 -1.97 10.63 -3.41
CA TYR A 83 -1.81 10.92 -4.82
C TYR A 83 -0.58 10.21 -5.35
N ALA A 84 -0.75 9.42 -6.41
CA ALA A 84 0.33 8.77 -7.10
C ALA A 84 0.32 9.10 -8.60
N TYR A 85 1.52 9.13 -9.17
CA TYR A 85 1.76 9.35 -10.58
C TYR A 85 2.67 8.25 -11.14
N ASP A 86 2.15 7.49 -12.09
CA ASP A 86 2.87 6.43 -12.81
C ASP A 86 3.57 7.05 -14.02
N PHE A 87 4.91 7.14 -13.98
CA PHE A 87 5.70 7.55 -15.14
C PHE A 87 5.70 6.47 -16.22
N ASN A 88 5.75 5.21 -15.78
CA ASN A 88 5.71 4.01 -16.61
C ASN A 88 5.35 2.81 -15.73
N LYS A 89 5.37 1.61 -16.30
CA LYS A 89 5.08 0.36 -15.58
C LYS A 89 6.08 0.03 -14.47
N THR A 90 7.24 0.66 -14.44
CA THR A 90 8.32 0.40 -13.47
C THR A 90 8.33 1.46 -12.37
N TRP A 91 8.08 2.72 -12.69
CA TRP A 91 8.31 3.86 -11.80
C TRP A 91 7.02 4.62 -11.49
N ARG A 92 6.74 4.77 -10.20
CA ARG A 92 5.68 5.61 -9.64
C ARG A 92 6.27 6.55 -8.60
N VAL A 93 5.77 7.77 -8.55
CA VAL A 93 5.91 8.64 -7.36
C VAL A 93 4.59 8.67 -6.62
N GLN A 94 4.62 8.68 -5.30
CA GLN A 94 3.44 8.71 -4.45
C GLN A 94 3.63 9.71 -3.32
N ILE A 95 2.57 10.41 -2.98
CA ILE A 95 2.48 11.30 -1.83
C ILE A 95 1.23 10.90 -1.06
N ASP A 96 1.40 10.55 0.20
CA ASP A 96 0.29 10.21 1.09
C ASP A 96 0.27 11.16 2.27
N TRP A 97 -0.92 11.47 2.74
CA TRP A 97 -1.18 12.34 3.88
C TRP A 97 -2.19 11.66 4.79
N ILE A 98 -1.88 11.63 6.08
CA ILE A 98 -2.77 11.14 7.11
C ILE A 98 -3.04 12.29 8.08
N SER A 99 -4.31 12.60 8.30
CA SER A 99 -4.74 13.59 9.27
C SER A 99 -4.60 13.02 10.67
N GLY A 100 -4.16 13.79 11.66
CA GLY A 100 -4.12 13.28 13.03
C GLY A 100 -3.94 14.38 14.06
N ALA A 101 -3.72 13.98 15.32
CA ALA A 101 -3.21 14.92 16.32
C ALA A 101 -1.87 15.52 15.87
N GLU A 102 -1.09 14.73 15.15
CA GLU A 102 0.04 15.15 14.33
C GLU A 102 -0.28 14.71 12.89
N ASN A 103 -0.31 15.66 11.96
CA ASN A 103 -0.43 15.33 10.56
C ASN A 103 0.88 14.73 10.07
N SER A 104 0.76 13.67 9.29
CA SER A 104 1.90 13.03 8.65
C SER A 104 1.78 13.08 7.14
N SER A 105 2.88 13.41 6.48
CA SER A 105 3.02 13.37 5.03
C SER A 105 4.15 12.43 4.67
N THR A 106 3.89 11.57 3.69
CA THR A 106 4.87 10.67 3.12
C THR A 106 5.07 11.01 1.66
N ILE A 107 6.31 11.00 1.19
CA ILE A 107 6.65 11.00 -0.24
C ILE A 107 7.53 9.80 -0.57
N GLY A 108 7.16 9.02 -1.57
CA GLY A 108 7.85 7.80 -1.94
C GLY A 108 7.99 7.62 -3.45
N PHE A 109 8.99 6.82 -3.83
CA PHE A 109 9.21 6.39 -5.21
C PHE A 109 9.10 4.88 -5.28
N THR A 110 8.04 4.38 -5.88
CA THR A 110 7.84 2.94 -6.08
C THR A 110 8.55 2.49 -7.36
N CYS A 111 9.35 1.44 -7.22
CA CYS A 111 10.00 0.69 -8.28
C CYS A 111 9.44 -0.74 -8.33
N ASN A 112 8.79 -1.09 -9.43
CA ASN A 112 8.28 -2.44 -9.66
C ASN A 112 9.42 -3.33 -10.15
N ILE A 113 10.02 -4.09 -9.22
CA ILE A 113 11.14 -5.01 -9.51
C ILE A 113 10.61 -6.21 -10.32
N THR A 114 9.46 -6.74 -9.92
CA THR A 114 8.72 -7.74 -10.70
C THR A 114 7.24 -7.36 -10.77
N ARG A 115 6.42 -8.17 -11.44
CA ARG A 115 4.97 -7.97 -11.51
C ARG A 115 4.31 -7.95 -10.11
N ASP A 116 4.84 -8.75 -9.19
CA ASP A 116 4.23 -8.99 -7.88
C ASP A 116 5.09 -8.43 -6.73
N PHE A 117 6.29 -7.90 -7.03
CA PHE A 117 7.22 -7.42 -6.02
C PHE A 117 7.65 -5.98 -6.31
N GLN A 118 7.45 -5.11 -5.33
CA GLN A 118 7.70 -3.68 -5.44
C GLN A 118 8.59 -3.21 -4.29
N MET A 119 9.41 -2.20 -4.58
CA MET A 119 10.23 -1.52 -3.59
C MET A 119 9.92 -0.03 -3.61
N ASN A 120 9.63 0.56 -2.47
CA ASN A 120 9.29 1.98 -2.34
C ASN A 120 10.14 2.64 -1.25
N PRO A 121 11.31 3.22 -1.59
CA PRO A 121 11.97 4.18 -0.73
C PRO A 121 11.10 5.43 -0.54
N ALA A 122 10.85 5.80 0.72
CA ALA A 122 10.00 6.91 1.08
C ALA A 122 10.57 7.74 2.23
N LEU A 123 10.13 8.99 2.29
CA LEU A 123 10.41 9.94 3.34
C LEU A 123 9.10 10.26 4.05
N TYR A 124 9.08 10.06 5.35
CA TYR A 124 8.01 10.42 6.26
C TYR A 124 8.34 11.74 6.95
N ILE A 125 7.34 12.61 7.04
CA ILE A 125 7.44 13.92 7.70
C ILE A 125 6.21 14.06 8.61
N ASN A 126 6.41 14.26 9.91
CA ASN A 126 5.36 14.68 10.82
C ASN A 126 5.49 16.16 11.22
N ASN A 127 4.38 16.75 11.64
CA ASN A 127 4.34 18.11 12.16
C ASN A 127 4.26 18.19 13.70
N GLY A 128 4.51 17.07 14.39
CA GLY A 128 4.50 16.97 15.85
C GLY A 128 5.70 17.60 16.57
N PRO A 129 5.72 17.60 17.91
CA PRO A 129 6.85 18.09 18.71
C PRO A 129 8.04 17.14 18.52
N GLY A 130 8.93 17.49 17.59
CA GLY A 130 10.07 16.67 17.17
C GLY A 130 10.49 16.96 15.73
N HIS A 131 9.52 17.33 14.86
CA HIS A 131 9.73 17.54 13.42
C HIS A 131 10.67 16.49 12.82
N ASP A 132 10.27 15.24 12.93
CA ASP A 132 11.14 14.16 12.56
C ASP A 132 10.95 13.79 11.09
N LEU A 133 11.99 14.03 10.31
CA LEU A 133 12.13 13.48 8.97
C LEU A 133 12.73 12.08 9.08
N PHE A 134 11.96 11.08 8.69
CA PHE A 134 12.39 9.69 8.72
C PHE A 134 12.40 9.10 7.32
N GLY A 135 13.53 8.52 6.93
CA GLY A 135 13.61 7.72 5.72
C GLY A 135 13.30 6.25 6.03
N TYR A 136 12.54 5.63 5.15
CA TYR A 136 12.27 4.19 5.21
C TYR A 136 12.19 3.60 3.81
N VAL A 137 12.25 2.27 3.74
CA VAL A 137 12.00 1.53 2.50
C VAL A 137 10.89 0.52 2.74
N VAL A 138 9.93 0.47 1.82
CA VAL A 138 8.86 -0.52 1.82
C VAL A 138 9.17 -1.58 0.79
N PHE A 139 8.99 -2.83 1.18
CA PHE A 139 8.96 -3.96 0.27
C PHE A 139 7.56 -4.54 0.28
N SER A 140 6.87 -4.48 -0.86
CA SER A 140 5.52 -5.00 -1.03
C SER A 140 5.53 -6.24 -1.91
N TYR A 141 4.74 -7.24 -1.51
CA TYR A 141 4.47 -8.41 -2.32
C TYR A 141 2.96 -8.63 -2.50
N THR A 142 2.53 -8.66 -3.75
CA THR A 142 1.13 -8.82 -4.16
C THR A 142 0.82 -10.28 -4.50
N PHE A 143 -0.04 -10.90 -3.71
CA PHE A 143 -0.58 -12.23 -3.95
C PHE A 143 -1.81 -12.16 -4.84
N HIS A 144 -1.79 -12.86 -5.98
CA HIS A 144 -2.95 -13.02 -6.85
C HIS A 144 -3.69 -14.32 -6.50
N LEU A 145 -4.78 -14.22 -5.72
CA LEU A 145 -5.44 -15.39 -5.12
C LEU A 145 -6.23 -16.22 -6.13
N TRP A 146 -6.94 -15.55 -7.07
CA TRP A 146 -7.92 -16.23 -7.92
C TRP A 146 -7.68 -16.10 -9.43
N ASN A 147 -6.61 -15.42 -9.86
CA ASN A 147 -6.27 -15.30 -11.28
C ASN A 147 -5.24 -16.36 -11.72
N LYS A 148 -5.72 -17.60 -11.93
CA LYS A 148 -5.04 -18.60 -12.76
C LYS A 148 -5.68 -18.65 -14.14
N THR A 149 -5.22 -17.79 -15.05
CA THR A 149 -5.37 -18.04 -16.48
C THR A 149 -4.00 -17.98 -17.14
N GLY A 150 -3.25 -19.07 -16.96
CA GLY A 150 -1.91 -19.27 -17.49
C GLY A 150 -1.66 -20.75 -17.76
N GLY A 151 -2.33 -21.29 -18.78
CA GLY A 151 -1.79 -22.35 -19.63
C GLY A 151 -1.43 -23.70 -19.01
N LYS A 152 -2.43 -24.51 -18.64
CA LYS A 152 -2.39 -25.95 -18.97
C LYS A 152 -3.50 -26.24 -19.97
N LYS A 153 -3.27 -25.86 -21.23
CA LYS A 153 -3.79 -26.61 -22.38
C LYS A 153 -3.02 -27.95 -22.38
N LEU A 154 -3.35 -28.81 -21.43
CA LEU A 154 -2.92 -30.21 -21.49
C LEU A 154 -3.87 -30.90 -22.46
N GLU A 155 -3.31 -31.23 -23.63
CA GLU A 155 -3.60 -32.42 -24.39
C GLU A 155 -5.08 -32.80 -24.55
N LYS A 156 -5.73 -32.14 -25.52
CA LYS A 156 -6.44 -32.92 -26.53
C LYS A 156 -5.75 -32.70 -27.86
N SER A 157 -4.64 -33.41 -28.02
CA SER A 157 -4.09 -33.73 -29.32
C SER A 157 -5.21 -34.36 -30.13
N GLU A 158 -5.41 -33.84 -31.32
CA GLU A 158 -5.96 -34.59 -32.44
C GLU A 158 -5.30 -35.97 -32.49
N LYS A 159 -6.12 -37.02 -32.52
CA LYS A 159 -5.97 -38.23 -33.33
C LYS A 159 -7.27 -39.03 -33.24
#